data_AF-A0A937YTR0-F1
#
_entry.id   AF-A0A937YTR0-F1
#
_cell.length_a   1.000
_cell.length_b   1.000
_cell.length_c   1.000
_cell.angle_alpha   90.00
_cell.angle_beta   90.00
_cell.angle_gamma   90.00
#
_symmetry.space_group_name_H-M   'P 1'
#
loop_
_entity.id
_entity.type
_entity.pdbx_description
1 polymer ?
#
loop_
_entity_poly.entity_id
_entity_poly.type
_entity_poly.pdbx_seq_one_letter_code
_entity_poly.pdbx_strand_id
1 'polypeptide(L)'
;MEFLTGGPAIAHPALWPGGGWMLQTTPESVLAEVTKATQPQFKFVALALDHIAPVGAGVTELADAVVADRLALSKTHLMSAERLLRLRPPEVRGATSRAYYSLYHAARACIFHFRRGDFDQHADVVSKLPDDLPQVDTWRNRIKDAREQRNECDYSPYPKQGCTKAEASKVVQTAREFIDGVEAYLVARGWTAP
;
A
#
# COMPACT_ATOMS: atom_id res chain seq x y z
N MET A 1 -20.34 20.08 46.80
CA MET A 1 -18.96 19.55 46.73
C MET A 1 -19.00 18.35 45.79
N GLU A 2 -18.78 18.62 44.50
CA GLU A 2 -18.70 17.59 43.46
C GLU A 2 -17.30 16.97 43.46
N PHE A 3 -17.23 15.64 43.40
CA PHE A 3 -15.99 14.89 43.31
C PHE A 3 -15.48 14.84 41.87
N LEU A 4 -14.25 15.31 41.68
CA LEU A 4 -13.50 15.31 40.42
C LEU A 4 -13.01 13.88 40.09
N THR A 5 -13.36 13.38 38.91
CA THR A 5 -12.74 12.20 38.29
C THR A 5 -11.69 12.65 37.26
N GLY A 6 -10.42 12.63 37.63
CA GLY A 6 -9.29 12.86 36.72
C GLY A 6 -8.64 11.54 36.32
N GLY A 7 -8.97 11.02 35.13
CA GLY A 7 -8.21 9.95 34.47
C GLY A 7 -7.07 10.55 33.63
N PRO A 8 -5.93 9.84 33.44
CA PRO A 8 -4.79 10.38 32.72
C PRO A 8 -5.07 10.43 31.21
N ALA A 9 -4.77 11.58 30.61
CA ALA A 9 -4.82 11.78 29.16
C ALA A 9 -3.76 10.91 28.47
N ILE A 10 -4.21 10.03 27.58
CA ILE A 10 -3.34 9.29 26.67
C ILE A 10 -2.89 10.25 25.56
N ALA A 11 -1.59 10.55 25.51
CA ALA A 11 -1.01 11.36 24.46
C ALA A 11 -1.00 10.60 23.13
N HIS A 12 -1.73 11.09 22.12
CA HIS A 12 -1.59 10.66 20.74
C HIS A 12 -0.28 11.21 20.14
N PRO A 13 0.51 10.42 19.39
CA PRO A 13 1.71 10.92 18.74
C PRO A 13 1.37 11.83 17.55
N ALA A 14 2.13 12.92 17.47
CA ALA A 14 2.03 14.06 16.58
C ALA A 14 1.64 13.75 15.13
N LEU A 15 0.59 14.46 14.68
CA LEU A 15 0.26 14.70 13.27
C LEU A 15 1.36 15.57 12.63
N TRP A 16 1.71 15.24 11.40
CA TRP A 16 2.67 15.95 10.56
C TRP A 16 2.27 17.43 10.38
N PRO A 17 3.19 18.41 10.51
CA PRO A 17 2.85 19.81 10.35
C PRO A 17 3.08 20.24 8.89
N GLY A 18 1.99 20.49 8.17
CA GLY A 18 2.03 21.27 6.93
C GLY A 18 1.00 20.84 5.89
N GLY A 19 -0.09 21.61 5.76
CA GLY A 19 -0.96 21.60 4.58
C GLY A 19 -2.46 21.61 4.87
N GLY A 20 -3.07 22.80 4.79
CA GLY A 20 -4.46 23.08 4.38
C GLY A 20 -5.62 22.21 4.88
N TRP A 21 -6.51 22.80 5.69
CA TRP A 21 -7.85 22.26 5.95
C TRP A 21 -8.77 22.49 4.74
N MET A 22 -9.60 21.48 4.42
CA MET A 22 -10.65 21.38 3.38
C MET A 22 -10.27 20.75 2.02
N LEU A 23 -9.93 19.46 2.03
CA LEU A 23 -10.58 18.54 1.10
C LEU A 23 -11.79 17.97 1.85
N GLN A 24 -12.99 18.07 1.29
CA GLN A 24 -14.10 17.23 1.73
C GLN A 24 -13.63 15.79 1.55
N THR A 25 -13.28 15.11 2.65
CA THR A 25 -12.78 13.74 2.58
C THR A 25 -13.84 12.89 1.90
N THR A 26 -13.54 12.38 0.71
CA THR A 26 -14.42 11.44 0.03
C THR A 26 -14.70 10.29 1.00
N PRO A 27 -15.96 9.92 1.26
CA PRO A 27 -16.27 8.82 2.16
C PRO A 27 -15.58 7.52 1.71
N GLU A 28 -15.02 6.74 2.64
CA GLU A 28 -14.34 5.46 2.32
C GLU A 28 -15.23 4.50 1.51
N SER A 29 -16.55 4.55 1.74
CA SER A 29 -17.53 3.77 0.97
C SER A 29 -17.54 4.12 -0.52
N VAL A 30 -17.34 5.39 -0.87
CA VAL A 30 -17.24 5.84 -2.27
C VAL A 30 -15.93 5.33 -2.88
N LEU A 31 -14.81 5.43 -2.16
CA LEU A 31 -13.52 4.89 -2.62
C LEU A 31 -13.58 3.36 -2.81
N ALA A 32 -14.27 2.65 -1.91
CA ALA A 32 -14.47 1.21 -2.02
C ALA A 32 -15.24 0.84 -3.30
N GLU A 33 -16.27 1.59 -3.69
CA GLU A 33 -16.97 1.36 -4.97
C GLU A 33 -16.07 1.68 -6.18
N VAL A 34 -15.25 2.74 -6.10
CA VAL A 34 -14.27 3.08 -7.14
C VAL A 34 -13.27 1.94 -7.38
N THR A 35 -12.87 1.18 -6.35
CA THR A 35 -11.96 0.04 -6.53
C THR A 35 -12.56 -1.10 -7.37
N LYS A 36 -13.89 -1.24 -7.40
CA LYS A 36 -14.59 -2.32 -8.09
C LYS A 36 -14.84 -2.02 -9.57
N ALA A 37 -14.73 -0.75 -9.97
CA ALA A 37 -14.98 -0.32 -11.33
C ALA A 37 -13.83 -0.74 -12.26
N THR A 38 -14.17 -1.28 -13.43
CA THR A 38 -13.21 -1.53 -14.54
C THR A 38 -12.95 -0.27 -15.35
N GLN A 39 -11.88 -0.24 -16.17
CA GLN A 39 -11.58 0.88 -17.09
C GLN A 39 -12.82 1.41 -17.88
N PRO A 40 -13.65 0.56 -18.53
CA PRO A 40 -14.86 1.03 -19.21
C PRO A 40 -15.91 1.61 -18.25
N GLN A 41 -16.04 1.05 -17.05
CA GLN A 41 -17.00 1.47 -16.03
C GLN A 41 -16.60 2.77 -15.34
N PHE A 42 -15.31 3.10 -15.30
CA PHE A 42 -14.82 4.36 -14.73
C PHE A 42 -15.46 5.61 -15.36
N LYS A 43 -15.77 5.58 -16.66
CA LYS A 43 -16.49 6.69 -17.33
C LYS A 43 -17.91 6.86 -16.81
N PHE A 44 -18.59 5.76 -16.45
CA PHE A 44 -19.95 5.80 -15.93
C PHE A 44 -19.98 6.12 -14.43
N VAL A 45 -18.97 5.67 -13.67
CA VAL A 45 -18.76 6.08 -12.28
C VAL A 45 -18.48 7.58 -12.20
N ALA A 46 -17.67 8.13 -13.11
CA ALA A 46 -17.47 9.58 -13.24
C ALA A 46 -18.79 10.33 -13.43
N LEU A 47 -19.62 9.87 -14.37
CA LEU A 47 -20.91 10.47 -14.69
C LEU A 47 -21.91 10.37 -13.52
N ALA A 48 -21.86 9.28 -12.76
CA ALA A 48 -22.74 9.07 -11.60
C ALA A 48 -22.31 9.90 -10.38
N LEU A 49 -21.00 10.13 -10.20
CA LEU A 49 -20.46 10.89 -9.08
C LEU A 49 -20.66 12.40 -9.23
N ASP A 50 -20.76 12.93 -10.46
CA ASP A 50 -21.19 14.31 -10.74
C ASP A 50 -22.57 14.66 -10.11
N HIS A 51 -23.39 13.65 -9.77
CA HIS A 51 -24.71 13.84 -9.17
C HIS A 51 -24.75 13.66 -7.64
N ILE A 52 -23.66 13.17 -7.00
CA ILE A 52 -23.68 12.72 -5.60
C ILE A 52 -22.51 13.29 -4.78
N ALA A 53 -21.37 13.57 -5.41
CA ALA A 53 -20.23 14.20 -4.75
C ALA A 53 -20.35 15.73 -4.81
N PRO A 54 -19.92 16.46 -3.77
CA PRO A 54 -19.77 17.90 -3.89
C PRO A 54 -18.79 18.21 -5.02
N VAL A 55 -19.22 19.11 -5.90
CA VAL A 55 -18.55 19.55 -7.12
C VAL A 55 -17.05 19.76 -6.89
N GLY A 56 -16.23 19.00 -7.61
CA GLY A 56 -14.79 19.25 -7.70
C GLY A 56 -13.94 18.04 -8.08
N ALA A 57 -14.18 16.89 -7.46
CA ALA A 57 -13.32 15.73 -7.66
C ALA A 57 -13.71 14.90 -8.89
N GLY A 58 -12.98 15.09 -9.99
CA GLY A 58 -13.11 14.21 -11.15
C GLY A 58 -12.76 12.77 -10.81
N VAL A 59 -13.26 11.80 -11.56
CA VAL A 59 -12.97 10.36 -11.34
C VAL A 59 -11.47 10.03 -11.29
N THR A 60 -10.64 10.85 -11.94
CA THR A 60 -9.19 10.77 -11.89
C THR A 60 -8.66 11.05 -10.49
N GLU A 61 -9.16 12.09 -9.82
CA GLU A 61 -8.74 12.45 -8.45
C GLU A 61 -9.11 11.34 -7.45
N LEU A 62 -10.28 10.71 -7.64
CA LEU A 62 -10.68 9.55 -6.83
C LEU A 62 -9.81 8.32 -7.11
N ALA A 63 -9.41 8.10 -8.36
CA ALA A 63 -8.47 7.05 -8.70
C ALA A 63 -7.10 7.31 -8.07
N ASP A 64 -6.64 8.56 -8.09
CA ASP A 64 -5.37 9.00 -7.51
C ASP A 64 -5.37 8.89 -5.99
N ALA A 65 -6.51 9.18 -5.34
CA ALA A 65 -6.73 8.92 -3.91
C ALA A 65 -6.61 7.44 -3.56
N VAL A 66 -7.24 6.56 -4.36
CA VAL A 66 -7.11 5.10 -4.17
C VAL A 66 -5.67 4.62 -4.34
N VAL A 67 -4.91 5.19 -5.29
CA VAL A 67 -3.48 4.90 -5.44
C VAL A 67 -2.70 5.37 -4.21
N ALA A 68 -2.98 6.57 -3.71
CA ALA A 68 -2.34 7.15 -2.54
C ALA A 68 -2.59 6.30 -1.27
N ASP A 69 -3.83 5.87 -1.03
CA ASP A 69 -4.20 5.02 0.11
C ASP A 69 -3.42 3.70 0.11
N ARG A 70 -3.28 3.07 -1.07
CA ARG A 70 -2.51 1.82 -1.20
C ARG A 70 -1.01 2.04 -0.97
N LEU A 71 -0.45 3.16 -1.42
CA LEU A 71 0.95 3.51 -1.14
C LEU A 71 1.14 3.81 0.35
N ALA A 72 0.20 4.50 1.00
CA ALA A 72 0.24 4.77 2.43
C ALA A 72 0.19 3.47 3.26
N LEU A 73 -0.66 2.52 2.86
CA LEU A 73 -0.71 1.20 3.47
C LEU A 73 0.59 0.41 3.25
N SER A 74 1.14 0.45 2.03
CA SER A 74 2.45 -0.14 1.72
C SER A 74 3.57 0.41 2.62
N LYS A 75 3.64 1.74 2.80
CA LYS A 75 4.61 2.40 3.69
C LYS A 75 4.40 2.01 5.15
N THR A 76 3.15 1.88 5.61
CA THR A 76 2.83 1.42 6.97
C THR A 76 3.32 -0.01 7.23
N HIS A 77 3.18 -0.89 6.25
CA HIS A 77 3.74 -2.23 6.32
C HIS A 77 5.27 -2.22 6.36
N LEU A 78 5.93 -1.40 5.55
CA LEU A 78 7.39 -1.27 5.57
C LEU A 78 7.90 -0.77 6.93
N MET A 79 7.30 0.29 7.47
CA MET A 79 7.66 0.79 8.81
C MET A 79 7.48 -0.28 9.89
N SER A 80 6.43 -1.09 9.78
CA SER A 80 6.19 -2.20 10.71
C SER A 80 7.25 -3.28 10.58
N ALA A 81 7.62 -3.67 9.37
CA ALA A 81 8.69 -4.64 9.11
C ALA A 81 10.03 -4.17 9.69
N GLU A 82 10.39 -2.91 9.47
CA GLU A 82 11.60 -2.30 10.02
C GLU A 82 11.59 -2.27 11.56
N ARG A 83 10.44 -1.99 12.18
CA ARG A 83 10.29 -2.04 13.64
C ARG A 83 10.51 -3.46 14.18
N LEU A 84 9.93 -4.47 13.53
CA LEU A 84 10.07 -5.87 13.93
C LEU A 84 11.53 -6.36 13.86
N LEU A 85 12.29 -5.91 12.85
CA LEU A 85 13.73 -6.20 12.74
C LEU A 85 14.60 -5.55 13.83
N ARG A 86 14.11 -4.48 14.47
CA ARG A 86 14.82 -3.77 15.55
C ARG A 86 14.55 -4.35 16.95
N LEU A 87 13.58 -5.26 17.10
CA LEU A 87 13.31 -5.94 18.37
C LEU A 87 14.50 -6.78 18.84
N ARG A 88 14.51 -7.13 20.13
CA ARG A 88 15.55 -7.96 20.75
C ARG A 88 14.88 -9.12 21.54
N PRO A 89 14.85 -10.35 21.00
CA PRO A 89 15.35 -10.74 19.68
C PRO A 89 14.49 -10.17 18.53
N PRO A 90 15.03 -10.03 17.31
CA PRO A 90 14.26 -9.59 16.14
C PRO A 90 13.11 -10.55 15.84
N GLU A 91 11.95 -10.01 15.50
CA GLU A 91 10.80 -10.81 15.07
C GLU A 91 10.86 -10.96 13.54
N VAL A 92 11.62 -11.96 13.10
CA VAL A 92 11.99 -12.12 11.68
C VAL A 92 10.84 -12.61 10.81
N ARG A 93 9.90 -13.40 11.36
CA ARG A 93 8.80 -14.00 10.60
C ARG A 93 7.79 -12.91 10.22
N GLY A 94 7.32 -12.13 11.19
CA GLY A 94 6.45 -11.00 10.92
C GLY A 94 7.16 -9.87 10.18
N ALA A 95 8.48 -9.65 10.38
CA ALA A 95 9.21 -8.71 9.53
C ALA A 95 9.14 -9.08 8.04
N THR A 96 9.43 -10.34 7.69
CA THR A 96 9.30 -10.85 6.31
C THR A 96 7.86 -10.72 5.81
N SER A 97 6.87 -11.08 6.64
CA SER A 97 5.45 -11.00 6.29
C SER A 97 5.03 -9.56 5.97
N ARG A 98 5.38 -8.61 6.84
CA ARG A 98 5.07 -7.18 6.63
C ARG A 98 5.82 -6.59 5.45
N ALA A 99 7.08 -6.97 5.22
CA ALA A 99 7.82 -6.52 4.05
C ALA A 99 7.20 -7.00 2.73
N TYR A 100 6.73 -8.24 2.67
CA TYR A 100 5.99 -8.74 1.51
C TYR A 100 4.67 -7.98 1.28
N TYR A 101 3.89 -7.71 2.34
CA TYR A 101 2.66 -6.93 2.19
C TYR A 101 2.92 -5.50 1.72
N SER A 102 4.06 -4.92 2.11
CA SER A 102 4.52 -3.64 1.56
C SER A 102 4.69 -3.71 0.04
N LEU A 103 5.44 -4.70 -0.46
CA LEU A 103 5.60 -4.95 -1.92
C LEU A 103 4.24 -5.14 -2.61
N TYR A 104 3.38 -5.98 -2.04
CA TYR A 104 2.08 -6.31 -2.58
C TYR A 104 1.17 -5.08 -2.73
N HIS A 105 1.11 -4.20 -1.73
CA HIS A 105 0.28 -2.99 -1.80
C HIS A 105 0.85 -1.93 -2.73
N ALA A 106 2.18 -1.77 -2.80
CA ALA A 106 2.82 -0.90 -3.80
C ALA A 106 2.54 -1.39 -5.23
N ALA A 107 2.61 -2.71 -5.45
CA ALA A 107 2.27 -3.30 -6.75
C ALA A 107 0.80 -3.07 -7.08
N ARG A 108 -0.13 -3.29 -6.15
CA ARG A 108 -1.57 -3.00 -6.37
C ARG A 108 -1.84 -1.54 -6.67
N ALA A 109 -1.15 -0.60 -6.02
CA ALA A 109 -1.23 0.82 -6.35
C ALA A 109 -0.82 1.07 -7.81
N CYS A 110 0.33 0.54 -8.21
CA CYS A 110 0.82 0.61 -9.58
C CYS A 110 -0.19 0.02 -10.58
N ILE A 111 -0.66 -1.20 -10.35
CA ILE A 111 -1.60 -1.90 -11.23
C ILE A 111 -2.89 -1.11 -11.40
N PHE A 112 -3.44 -0.60 -10.30
CA PHE A 112 -4.69 0.16 -10.32
C PHE A 112 -4.56 1.45 -11.12
N HIS A 113 -3.39 2.10 -11.09
CA HIS A 113 -3.14 3.31 -11.89
C HIS A 113 -3.36 3.07 -13.39
N PHE A 114 -2.91 1.93 -13.91
CA PHE A 114 -2.96 1.66 -15.35
C PHE A 114 -4.22 0.90 -15.76
N ARG A 115 -4.61 -0.10 -14.96
CA ARG A 115 -5.66 -1.05 -15.33
C ARG A 115 -7.02 -0.74 -14.75
N ARG A 116 -7.12 0.20 -13.80
CA ARG A 116 -8.36 0.55 -13.09
C ARG A 116 -9.14 -0.72 -12.73
N GLY A 117 -8.52 -1.55 -11.92
CA GLY A 117 -9.05 -2.83 -11.48
C GLY A 117 -8.29 -3.28 -10.25
N ASP A 118 -9.02 -3.84 -9.28
CA ASP A 118 -8.43 -4.30 -8.05
C ASP A 118 -8.11 -5.80 -8.11
N PHE A 119 -6.83 -6.10 -8.37
CA PHE A 119 -6.33 -7.47 -8.43
C PHE A 119 -5.77 -7.84 -7.06
N ASP A 120 -6.58 -8.52 -6.25
CA ASP A 120 -6.24 -8.88 -4.87
C ASP A 120 -5.53 -10.24 -4.75
N GLN A 121 -5.64 -11.10 -5.76
CA GLN A 121 -4.99 -12.40 -5.78
C GLN A 121 -3.47 -12.25 -5.87
N HIS A 122 -2.75 -12.90 -4.95
CA HIS A 122 -1.29 -12.84 -4.90
C HIS A 122 -0.59 -13.35 -6.18
N ALA A 123 -1.24 -14.25 -6.93
CA ALA A 123 -0.72 -14.74 -8.21
C ALA A 123 -0.86 -13.70 -9.33
N ASP A 124 -1.90 -12.87 -9.28
CA ASP A 124 -2.20 -11.89 -10.33
C ASP A 124 -1.32 -10.65 -10.22
N VAL A 125 -0.95 -10.24 -9.00
CA VAL A 125 -0.16 -9.01 -8.79
C VAL A 125 1.15 -9.00 -9.59
N VAL A 126 1.83 -10.14 -9.71
CA VAL A 126 3.09 -10.26 -10.49
C VAL A 126 2.82 -10.14 -12.00
N SER A 127 1.86 -10.90 -12.52
CA SER A 127 1.57 -10.94 -13.96
C SER A 127 0.91 -9.65 -14.46
N LYS A 128 0.26 -8.92 -13.56
CA LYS A 128 -0.43 -7.67 -13.85
C LYS A 128 0.43 -6.44 -13.60
N LEU A 129 1.74 -6.49 -13.35
CA LEU A 129 2.55 -5.25 -13.38
C LEU A 129 2.53 -4.61 -14.79
N PRO A 130 2.58 -3.27 -14.92
CA PRO A 130 2.73 -2.61 -16.22
C PRO A 130 4.02 -3.06 -16.91
N ASP A 131 3.94 -3.43 -18.20
CA ASP A 131 5.09 -3.98 -18.95
C ASP A 131 6.21 -2.96 -19.18
N ASP A 132 5.87 -1.67 -19.11
CA ASP A 132 6.77 -0.54 -19.26
C ASP A 132 7.26 0.04 -17.91
N LEU A 133 7.00 -0.66 -16.79
CA LEU A 133 7.65 -0.39 -15.52
C LEU A 133 9.16 -0.66 -15.64
N PRO A 134 10.04 0.27 -15.23
CA PRO A 134 11.49 0.04 -15.29
C PRO A 134 11.89 -1.22 -14.52
N GLN A 135 12.64 -2.11 -15.19
CA GLN A 135 13.08 -3.41 -14.65
C GLN A 135 11.93 -4.32 -14.21
N VAL A 136 10.78 -4.29 -14.93
CA VAL A 136 9.58 -5.06 -14.56
C VAL A 136 9.85 -6.54 -14.29
N ASP A 137 10.67 -7.21 -15.10
CA ASP A 137 10.95 -8.64 -14.92
C ASP A 137 11.77 -8.92 -13.65
N THR A 138 12.69 -8.01 -13.30
CA THR A 138 13.40 -8.05 -12.02
C THR A 138 12.41 -7.90 -10.87
N TRP A 139 11.46 -6.97 -10.96
CA TRP A 139 10.44 -6.79 -9.93
C TRP A 139 9.50 -7.97 -9.80
N ARG A 140 9.05 -8.54 -10.93
CA ARG A 140 8.22 -9.75 -10.96
C ARG A 140 8.89 -10.90 -10.20
N ASN A 141 10.16 -11.14 -10.46
CA ASN A 141 10.93 -12.18 -9.76
C ASN A 141 11.09 -11.86 -8.27
N ARG A 142 11.50 -10.63 -7.92
CA ARG A 142 11.69 -10.22 -6.52
C ARG A 142 10.41 -10.32 -5.68
N ILE A 143 9.26 -9.95 -6.24
CA ILE A 143 7.95 -10.07 -5.56
C ILE A 143 7.57 -11.54 -5.39
N LYS A 144 7.81 -12.38 -6.40
CA LYS A 144 7.59 -13.83 -6.32
C LYS A 144 8.46 -14.46 -5.23
N ASP A 145 9.76 -14.16 -5.22
CA ASP A 145 10.70 -14.67 -4.24
C ASP A 145 10.31 -14.23 -2.81
N ALA A 146 9.94 -12.95 -2.64
CA ALA A 146 9.47 -12.42 -1.36
C ALA A 146 8.19 -13.13 -0.88
N ARG A 147 7.27 -13.49 -1.79
CA ARG A 147 6.07 -14.28 -1.46
C ARG A 147 6.43 -15.68 -1.00
N GLU A 148 7.33 -16.36 -1.71
CA GLU A 148 7.77 -17.71 -1.36
C GLU A 148 8.47 -17.72 0.01
N GLN A 149 9.34 -16.73 0.26
CA GLN A 149 9.99 -16.55 1.55
C GLN A 149 8.99 -16.28 2.67
N ARG A 150 8.00 -15.41 2.42
CA ARG A 150 6.91 -15.13 3.34
C ARG A 150 6.07 -16.36 3.64
N ASN A 151 5.75 -17.18 2.64
CA ASN A 151 5.01 -18.44 2.85
C ASN A 151 5.80 -19.41 3.74
N GLU A 152 7.10 -19.55 3.51
CA GLU A 152 7.95 -20.39 4.35
C GLU A 152 7.96 -19.86 5.80
N CYS A 153 8.06 -18.55 5.99
CA CYS A 153 8.04 -17.94 7.33
C CYS A 153 6.66 -17.82 7.98
N ASP A 154 5.56 -17.91 7.26
CA ASP A 154 4.23 -17.86 7.88
C ASP A 154 3.74 -19.28 8.21
N TYR A 155 4.00 -20.26 7.34
CA TYR A 155 3.37 -21.58 7.42
C TYR A 155 4.30 -22.73 7.82
N SER A 156 5.62 -22.62 7.61
CA SER A 156 6.53 -23.71 7.95
C SER A 156 6.88 -23.68 9.45
N PRO A 157 6.61 -24.76 10.21
CA PRO A 157 7.11 -24.88 11.58
C PRO A 157 8.63 -25.06 11.61
N TYR A 158 9.21 -25.57 10.52
CA TYR A 158 10.64 -25.84 10.36
C TYR A 158 11.14 -25.25 9.03
N PRO A 159 11.30 -23.91 8.95
CA PRO A 159 11.63 -23.26 7.69
C PRO A 159 12.97 -23.76 7.16
N LYS A 160 12.99 -24.25 5.93
CA LYS A 160 14.23 -24.76 5.30
C LYS A 160 15.20 -23.62 4.95
N GLN A 161 14.65 -22.44 4.68
CA GLN A 161 15.34 -21.22 4.27
C GLN A 161 14.41 -20.02 4.52
N GLY A 162 14.90 -18.78 4.46
CA GLY A 162 14.05 -17.59 4.36
C GLY A 162 13.68 -16.88 5.67
N CYS A 163 13.93 -17.48 6.84
CA CYS A 163 13.48 -16.95 8.13
C CYS A 163 14.64 -16.54 9.05
N THR A 164 15.71 -16.02 8.46
CA THR A 164 16.79 -15.35 9.21
C THR A 164 16.65 -13.84 9.18
N LYS A 165 17.34 -13.14 10.10
CA LYS A 165 17.40 -11.68 10.10
C LYS A 165 17.95 -11.12 8.78
N ALA A 166 18.96 -11.78 8.21
CA ALA A 166 19.59 -11.34 6.97
C ALA A 166 18.61 -11.42 5.78
N GLU A 167 17.86 -12.51 5.67
CA GLU A 167 16.87 -12.68 4.60
C GLU A 167 15.68 -11.73 4.78
N ALA A 168 15.17 -11.58 6.01
CA ALA A 168 14.11 -10.60 6.30
C ALA A 168 14.56 -9.16 5.96
N SER A 169 15.82 -8.82 6.24
CA SER A 169 16.40 -7.51 5.89
C SER A 169 16.47 -7.30 4.37
N LYS A 170 16.76 -8.35 3.59
CA LYS A 170 16.74 -8.28 2.12
C LYS A 170 15.34 -7.99 1.58
N VAL A 171 14.30 -8.62 2.14
CA VAL A 171 12.90 -8.36 1.71
C VAL A 171 12.48 -6.93 2.09
N VAL A 172 12.87 -6.45 3.28
CA VAL A 172 12.64 -5.06 3.70
C VAL A 172 13.32 -4.06 2.76
N GLN A 173 14.59 -4.30 2.42
CA GLN A 173 15.32 -3.47 1.47
C GLN A 173 14.67 -3.49 0.09
N THR A 174 14.25 -4.66 -0.38
CA THR A 174 13.52 -4.81 -1.66
C THR A 174 12.21 -4.03 -1.65
N ALA A 175 11.47 -4.07 -0.54
CA ALA A 175 10.23 -3.29 -0.38
C ALA A 175 10.48 -1.79 -0.43
N ARG A 176 11.54 -1.29 0.21
CA ARG A 176 11.96 0.11 0.14
C ARG A 176 12.23 0.54 -1.29
N GLU A 177 13.12 -0.17 -1.98
CA GLU A 177 13.51 0.14 -3.36
C GLU A 177 12.30 0.10 -4.31
N PHE A 178 11.40 -0.85 -4.10
CA PHE A 178 10.23 -0.99 -4.95
C PHE A 178 9.21 0.13 -4.74
N ILE A 179 8.96 0.57 -3.50
CA ILE A 179 8.10 1.72 -3.24
C ILE A 179 8.66 2.96 -3.94
N ASP A 180 9.95 3.25 -3.74
CA ASP A 180 10.58 4.44 -4.34
C ASP A 180 10.49 4.38 -5.87
N GLY A 181 10.73 3.21 -6.47
CA GLY A 181 10.61 2.98 -7.91
C GLY A 181 9.17 3.12 -8.42
N VAL A 182 8.19 2.59 -7.69
CA VAL A 182 6.76 2.70 -8.05
C VAL A 182 6.28 4.14 -7.96
N GLU A 183 6.63 4.88 -6.91
CA GLU A 183 6.23 6.28 -6.75
C GLU A 183 6.82 7.15 -7.87
N ALA A 184 8.12 7.02 -8.15
CA ALA A 184 8.76 7.73 -9.25
C ALA A 184 8.11 7.39 -10.60
N TYR A 185 7.80 6.11 -10.82
CA TYR A 185 7.13 5.64 -12.03
C TYR A 185 5.70 6.21 -12.17
N LEU A 186 4.92 6.19 -11.09
CA LEU A 186 3.55 6.72 -11.08
C LEU A 186 3.53 8.23 -11.37
N VAL A 187 4.41 9.00 -10.73
CA VAL A 187 4.54 10.45 -10.98
C VAL A 187 4.91 10.72 -12.44
N ALA A 188 5.87 9.99 -13.00
CA ALA A 188 6.24 10.10 -14.41
C ALA A 188 5.09 9.73 -15.37
N ARG A 189 4.04 9.08 -14.86
CA ARG A 189 2.86 8.61 -15.59
C ARG A 189 1.59 9.35 -15.18
N GLY A 190 1.75 10.56 -14.63
CA GLY A 190 0.68 11.52 -14.38
C GLY A 190 -0.13 11.28 -13.11
N TRP A 191 0.31 10.37 -12.21
CA TRP A 191 -0.25 10.33 -10.86
C TRP A 191 0.21 11.56 -10.08
N THR A 192 -0.73 12.32 -9.55
CA THR A 192 -0.47 13.39 -8.59
C THR A 192 -0.90 12.94 -7.21
N ALA A 193 0.01 13.02 -6.24
CA ALA A 193 -0.37 12.78 -4.85
C ALA A 193 -1.45 13.81 -4.45
N PRO A 194 -2.58 13.37 -3.88
CA PRO A 194 -3.64 14.25 -3.41
C PRO A 194 -3.21 15.05 -2.17
#